data_AF-A0A2V3HP61-F1
#
_entry.id   AF-A0A2V3HP61-F1
#
_cell.length_a   1.000
_cell.length_b   1.000
_cell.length_c   1.000
_cell.angle_alpha   90.00
_cell.angle_beta   90.00
_cell.angle_gamma   90.00
#
_symmetry.space_group_name_H-M   'P 1'
#
loop_
_entity.id
_entity.type
_entity.pdbx_description
1 polymer ?
#
loop_
_entity_poly.entity_id
_entity_poly.type
_entity_poly.pdbx_seq_one_letter_code
_entity_poly.pdbx_strand_id
1 'polypeptide(L)'
;YARSDALSWTAAQHWNLTGAVLDRVDINKSDGLRVLPRAVKWDFEGTNHGWSLSSSAGWARGYDSSIGQTNGVHTGTKAIYTYNGNYPNRLGGPYWATSPTVDCTACSGDWDLKYWRRLGLESYYYDHAYIDVKNAQGSWSRVWTHNGGSINEQSFSQQTHDITNHVQNNPDLRVRFGLGTTDGSVTYTGWNLDDIEFKPRAGGSIGTGANWTSAAFGPGAVGPQMTTLGPYGIMSIDATVPSGSSMLWSVIDGVTRQPIAGFAGFSGDTVDLGAIDWEAHPSLRLKIKMDQPTGASSPIIHGVHLQGPLRDHLQSRPVTVGLVALRNELGRRQHLWFWQRDQPGVLHPPTDQPHPFRLLSERWGTVAGELRRQQFVADPVEQRIGQPTILRALGPVPLAVQQQQRPAMAARRPRRRRYTTVPAYRCRS
;
A
#
# COMPACT_ATOMS: atom_id res chain seq x y z
N TYR A 1 -30.49 -18.31 10.84
CA TYR A 1 -30.15 -16.97 10.31
C TYR A 1 -31.31 -16.50 9.44
N ALA A 2 -31.56 -15.19 9.38
CA ALA A 2 -32.42 -14.64 8.33
C ALA A 2 -31.73 -14.87 6.97
N ARG A 3 -32.52 -15.13 5.92
CA ARG A 3 -32.01 -15.16 4.55
C ARG A 3 -31.74 -13.71 4.11
N SER A 4 -30.65 -13.48 3.40
CA SER A 4 -30.33 -12.16 2.85
C SER A 4 -30.77 -12.07 1.40
N ASP A 5 -31.44 -10.98 1.03
CA ASP A 5 -31.78 -10.70 -0.37
C ASP A 5 -30.58 -10.16 -1.16
N ALA A 6 -29.59 -9.55 -0.47
CA ALA A 6 -28.35 -9.06 -1.06
C ALA A 6 -27.13 -9.46 -0.22
N LEU A 7 -25.95 -9.64 -0.84
CA LEU A 7 -24.67 -9.84 -0.15
C LEU A 7 -23.67 -8.77 -0.57
N SER A 8 -22.72 -8.44 0.31
CA SER A 8 -21.65 -7.49 0.01
C SER A 8 -20.39 -7.76 0.83
N TRP A 9 -19.25 -7.75 0.15
CA TRP A 9 -17.91 -7.76 0.74
C TRP A 9 -17.28 -6.39 0.53
N THR A 10 -16.93 -5.69 1.61
CA THR A 10 -16.54 -4.26 1.60
C THR A 10 -15.64 -3.87 2.78
N ALA A 11 -15.33 -4.80 3.68
CA ALA A 11 -14.65 -4.54 4.94
C ALA A 11 -13.90 -5.80 5.39
N ALA A 12 -12.87 -5.62 6.24
CA ALA A 12 -12.00 -6.70 6.72
C ALA A 12 -12.77 -7.93 7.24
N GLN A 13 -13.82 -7.73 8.04
CA GLN A 13 -14.62 -8.84 8.56
C GLN A 13 -15.44 -9.59 7.49
N HIS A 14 -15.73 -8.97 6.34
CA HIS A 14 -16.39 -9.64 5.21
C HIS A 14 -15.37 -10.48 4.42
N TRP A 15 -14.18 -9.94 4.16
CA TRP A 15 -13.11 -10.67 3.45
C TRP A 15 -12.63 -11.92 4.22
N ASN A 16 -12.72 -11.89 5.56
CA ASN A 16 -12.29 -12.96 6.47
C ASN A 16 -13.45 -13.74 7.13
N LEU A 17 -14.57 -13.92 6.42
CA LEU A 17 -15.68 -14.76 6.90
C LEU A 17 -15.27 -16.24 7.01
N THR A 18 -15.80 -16.96 7.99
CA THR A 18 -15.50 -18.38 8.20
C THR A 18 -15.68 -19.20 6.91
N GLY A 19 -14.64 -19.93 6.52
CA GLY A 19 -14.60 -20.71 5.27
C GLY A 19 -14.03 -19.97 4.06
N ALA A 20 -13.79 -18.66 4.15
CA ALA A 20 -12.97 -17.95 3.16
C ALA A 20 -11.53 -18.49 3.14
N VAL A 21 -10.85 -18.36 1.99
CA VAL A 21 -9.45 -18.72 1.81
C VAL A 21 -8.66 -17.48 1.42
N LEU A 22 -7.66 -17.15 2.23
CA LEU A 22 -6.74 -16.04 2.04
C LEU A 22 -5.38 -16.60 1.60
N ASP A 23 -5.01 -16.40 0.33
CA ASP A 23 -3.67 -16.71 -0.19
C ASP A 23 -3.02 -15.41 -0.69
N ARG A 24 -2.06 -14.91 0.09
CA ARG A 24 -1.29 -13.70 -0.22
C ARG A 24 -2.14 -12.43 -0.40
N VAL A 25 -3.24 -12.27 0.32
CA VAL A 25 -4.08 -11.05 0.26
C VAL A 25 -4.04 -10.22 1.54
N ASP A 26 -3.93 -8.90 1.42
CA ASP A 26 -4.11 -7.97 2.53
C ASP A 26 -5.59 -7.59 2.64
N ILE A 27 -6.13 -7.70 3.85
CA ILE A 27 -7.52 -7.38 4.21
C ILE A 27 -7.61 -6.26 5.26
N ASN A 28 -6.47 -5.77 5.75
CA ASN A 28 -6.40 -4.85 6.89
C ASN A 28 -6.40 -3.37 6.48
N LYS A 29 -6.49 -3.09 5.17
CA LYS A 29 -6.56 -1.74 4.62
C LYS A 29 -8.03 -1.33 4.50
N SER A 30 -8.32 -0.06 4.82
CA SER A 30 -9.69 0.50 4.77
C SER A 30 -10.23 0.71 3.35
N ASP A 31 -9.37 0.57 2.34
CA ASP A 31 -9.69 0.79 0.93
C ASP A 31 -10.05 -0.49 0.16
N GLY A 32 -9.82 -1.68 0.71
CA GLY A 32 -10.23 -2.93 0.07
C GLY A 32 -9.26 -4.10 0.23
N LEU A 33 -9.57 -5.19 -0.47
CA LEU A 33 -8.72 -6.36 -0.62
C LEU A 33 -7.56 -6.03 -1.57
N ARG A 34 -6.32 -6.34 -1.19
CA ARG A 34 -5.10 -6.08 -1.99
C ARG A 34 -4.20 -7.31 -2.06
N VAL A 35 -3.17 -7.28 -2.91
CA VAL A 35 -2.07 -8.25 -2.91
C VAL A 35 -1.18 -8.00 -1.70
N LEU A 36 -0.82 -9.03 -0.94
CA LEU A 36 0.21 -8.93 0.11
C LEU A 36 1.54 -8.59 -0.56
N PRO A 37 2.31 -7.67 0.04
CA PRO A 37 3.53 -7.16 -0.54
C PRO A 37 4.57 -8.27 -0.75
N ARG A 38 5.22 -8.25 -1.91
CA ARG A 38 6.11 -9.33 -2.39
C ARG A 38 7.58 -8.94 -2.29
N ALA A 39 8.44 -9.94 -2.15
CA ALA A 39 9.87 -9.71 -2.28
C ALA A 39 10.22 -9.15 -3.67
N VAL A 40 11.03 -8.10 -3.72
CA VAL A 40 11.54 -7.48 -4.95
C VAL A 40 13.02 -7.78 -5.05
N LYS A 41 13.45 -8.47 -6.12
CA LYS A 41 14.84 -8.89 -6.35
C LYS A 41 15.41 -8.24 -7.61
N TRP A 42 16.68 -7.86 -7.56
CA TRP A 42 17.51 -7.41 -8.66
C TRP A 42 18.72 -8.34 -8.80
N ASP A 43 18.71 -9.16 -9.84
CA ASP A 43 19.74 -10.17 -10.19
C ASP A 43 20.68 -9.72 -11.31
N PHE A 44 20.46 -8.53 -11.86
CA PHE A 44 21.24 -7.90 -12.93
C PHE A 44 21.51 -8.73 -14.21
N GLU A 45 20.91 -9.89 -14.44
CA GLU A 45 21.22 -10.74 -15.60
C GLU A 45 20.74 -10.16 -16.94
N GLY A 46 19.45 -9.79 -17.03
CA GLY A 46 18.85 -9.27 -18.26
C GLY A 46 19.11 -7.78 -18.48
N THR A 47 18.89 -6.95 -17.46
CA THR A 47 18.98 -5.47 -17.54
C THR A 47 19.67 -4.90 -16.28
N ASN A 48 19.83 -3.57 -16.22
CA ASN A 48 20.20 -2.90 -14.95
C ASN A 48 19.00 -2.74 -13.98
N HIS A 49 17.82 -3.27 -14.32
CA HIS A 49 16.58 -3.14 -13.56
C HIS A 49 16.21 -1.68 -13.18
N GLY A 50 16.57 -0.71 -14.02
CA GLY A 50 16.30 0.72 -13.75
C GLY A 50 17.19 1.35 -12.67
N TRP A 51 18.27 0.68 -12.25
CA TRP A 51 19.23 1.25 -11.30
C TRP A 51 19.99 2.46 -11.89
N SER A 52 20.07 3.53 -11.11
CA SER A 52 20.92 4.68 -11.42
C SER A 52 22.31 4.45 -10.85
N LEU A 53 23.32 4.39 -11.72
CA LEU A 53 24.71 4.12 -11.37
C LEU A 53 25.54 5.38 -11.61
N SER A 54 26.34 5.80 -10.62
CA SER A 54 27.27 6.93 -10.75
C SER A 54 28.50 6.55 -11.58
N SER A 55 28.30 6.30 -12.88
CA SER A 55 29.30 5.72 -13.79
C SER A 55 30.53 6.61 -14.02
N SER A 56 30.38 7.94 -13.94
CA SER A 56 31.50 8.89 -13.92
C SER A 56 32.41 8.75 -12.69
N ALA A 57 31.99 7.99 -11.68
CA ALA A 57 32.75 7.64 -10.48
C ALA A 57 32.79 6.10 -10.30
N GLY A 58 32.92 5.39 -11.42
CA GLY A 58 33.25 3.96 -11.48
C GLY A 58 32.06 3.00 -11.55
N TRP A 59 30.93 3.31 -10.89
CA TRP A 59 29.80 2.36 -10.76
C TRP A 59 29.31 1.82 -12.11
N ALA A 60 29.39 0.50 -12.27
CA ALA A 60 29.07 -0.21 -13.49
C ALA A 60 28.25 -1.48 -13.24
N ARG A 61 27.62 -2.01 -14.30
CA ARG A 61 26.99 -3.34 -14.33
C ARG A 61 27.85 -4.29 -15.16
N GLY A 62 28.02 -5.52 -14.67
CA GLY A 62 28.94 -6.50 -15.23
C GLY A 62 29.63 -7.24 -14.10
N TYR A 63 30.95 -7.31 -14.12
CA TYR A 63 31.75 -7.78 -13.00
C TYR A 63 33.09 -7.06 -13.02
N ASP A 64 33.74 -6.94 -11.87
CA ASP A 64 35.13 -6.47 -11.79
C ASP A 64 36.05 -7.43 -12.57
N SER A 65 36.58 -6.95 -13.70
CA SER A 65 37.40 -7.74 -14.60
C SER A 65 38.76 -8.14 -14.01
N SER A 66 39.22 -7.49 -12.94
CA SER A 66 40.50 -7.79 -12.29
C SER A 66 40.44 -9.06 -11.43
N ILE A 67 39.30 -9.33 -10.81
CA ILE A 67 39.06 -10.54 -10.02
C ILE A 67 38.40 -11.64 -10.86
N GLY A 68 37.74 -11.28 -11.96
CA GLY A 68 37.10 -12.19 -12.91
C GLY A 68 35.68 -12.58 -12.54
N GLN A 69 34.92 -13.12 -13.49
CA GLN A 69 33.47 -13.34 -13.35
C GLN A 69 33.10 -14.21 -12.14
N THR A 70 33.79 -15.33 -11.92
CA THR A 70 33.62 -16.25 -10.77
C THR A 70 33.76 -15.56 -9.41
N ASN A 71 34.44 -14.41 -9.36
CA ASN A 71 34.80 -13.68 -8.16
C ASN A 71 34.06 -12.35 -8.00
N GLY A 72 33.54 -11.79 -9.10
CA GLY A 72 32.81 -10.52 -9.17
C GLY A 72 31.30 -10.66 -9.40
N VAL A 73 30.78 -11.89 -9.46
CA VAL A 73 29.35 -12.24 -9.51
C VAL A 73 29.08 -13.34 -8.49
N HIS A 74 27.90 -13.34 -7.85
CA HIS A 74 27.46 -14.39 -6.93
C HIS A 74 26.60 -15.44 -7.66
N THR A 75 25.61 -15.04 -8.46
CA THR A 75 24.87 -15.96 -9.35
C THR A 75 24.72 -15.41 -10.76
N GLY A 76 24.67 -16.30 -11.76
CA GLY A 76 24.56 -15.88 -13.16
C GLY A 76 25.87 -15.35 -13.73
N THR A 77 25.83 -14.18 -14.35
CA THR A 77 26.88 -13.62 -15.20
C THR A 77 27.17 -12.14 -14.99
N LYS A 78 26.31 -11.39 -14.27
CA LYS A 78 26.43 -9.94 -14.04
C LYS A 78 25.89 -9.52 -12.67
N ALA A 79 26.64 -8.63 -12.04
CA ALA A 79 26.37 -7.92 -10.80
C ALA A 79 26.45 -6.40 -11.04
N ILE A 80 26.44 -5.59 -9.97
CA ILE A 80 26.90 -4.19 -9.99
C ILE A 80 28.15 -4.02 -9.13
N TYR A 81 29.07 -3.15 -9.56
CA TYR A 81 30.37 -3.00 -8.92
C TYR A 81 30.95 -1.59 -9.10
N THR A 82 31.95 -1.21 -8.30
CA THR A 82 32.53 0.15 -8.34
C THR A 82 33.70 0.35 -9.29
N TYR A 83 34.63 -0.59 -9.45
CA TYR A 83 35.81 -0.41 -10.32
C TYR A 83 36.31 -1.75 -10.87
N ASN A 84 36.98 -1.72 -12.02
CA ASN A 84 37.78 -2.85 -12.50
C ASN A 84 39.14 -2.80 -11.81
N GLY A 85 39.32 -3.58 -10.76
CA GLY A 85 40.42 -3.43 -9.81
C GLY A 85 40.11 -2.39 -8.74
N ASN A 86 41.17 -1.87 -8.12
CA ASN A 86 41.00 -1.05 -6.94
C ASN A 86 40.46 0.36 -7.27
N TYR A 87 39.70 0.95 -6.35
CA TYR A 87 39.26 2.34 -6.47
C TYR A 87 40.44 3.33 -6.47
N PRO A 88 40.27 4.55 -7.01
CA PRO A 88 41.27 5.61 -6.91
C PRO A 88 41.47 6.15 -5.50
N ASN A 89 42.67 6.68 -5.24
CA ASN A 89 42.92 7.56 -4.10
C ASN A 89 42.12 8.87 -4.24
N ARG A 90 41.83 9.54 -3.12
CA ARG A 90 41.28 10.90 -3.03
C ARG A 90 39.92 11.08 -3.70
N LEU A 91 39.04 10.08 -3.62
CA LEU A 91 37.65 10.21 -4.04
C LEU A 91 36.92 11.28 -3.22
N GLY A 92 36.12 12.11 -3.89
CA GLY A 92 35.30 13.15 -3.28
C GLY A 92 33.85 12.73 -3.02
N GLY A 93 33.63 11.45 -2.73
CA GLY A 93 32.29 10.85 -2.63
C GLY A 93 31.42 11.37 -1.46
N PRO A 94 30.21 10.80 -1.25
CA PRO A 94 29.79 9.50 -1.75
C PRO A 94 29.20 9.48 -3.17
N TYR A 95 29.64 8.50 -3.95
CA TYR A 95 29.12 8.13 -5.26
C TYR A 95 28.23 6.90 -5.15
N TRP A 96 27.03 6.96 -5.74
CA TRP A 96 25.95 6.04 -5.43
C TRP A 96 25.57 5.13 -6.61
N ALA A 97 25.30 3.86 -6.31
CA ALA A 97 24.34 3.04 -7.04
C ALA A 97 22.99 3.09 -6.31
N THR A 98 21.92 3.49 -6.99
CA THR A 98 20.59 3.69 -6.41
C THR A 98 19.55 2.84 -7.14
N SER A 99 18.72 2.12 -6.39
CA SER A 99 17.65 1.27 -6.93
C SER A 99 16.56 2.09 -7.64
N PRO A 100 15.76 1.45 -8.52
CA PRO A 100 14.45 2.01 -8.89
C PRO A 100 13.55 2.18 -7.66
N THR A 101 12.44 2.90 -7.85
CA THR A 101 11.30 2.95 -6.92
C THR A 101 10.69 1.57 -6.73
N VAL A 102 10.37 1.24 -5.48
CA VAL A 102 9.41 0.19 -5.11
C VAL A 102 8.22 0.84 -4.42
N ASP A 103 7.02 0.66 -4.99
CA ASP A 103 5.76 1.05 -4.33
C ASP A 103 5.46 0.07 -3.21
N CYS A 104 5.63 0.54 -1.98
CA CYS A 104 5.34 -0.18 -0.75
C CYS A 104 4.18 0.46 0.05
N THR A 105 3.24 1.13 -0.62
CA THR A 105 2.00 1.62 0.03
C THR A 105 1.16 0.50 0.64
N ALA A 106 1.15 -0.67 -0.01
CA ALA A 106 0.52 -1.90 0.49
C ALA A 106 1.45 -2.71 1.44
N CYS A 107 2.69 -2.29 1.68
CA CYS A 107 3.61 -3.06 2.49
C CYS A 107 3.27 -3.05 3.99
N SER A 108 3.42 -4.21 4.62
CA SER A 108 3.07 -4.53 5.99
C SER A 108 3.95 -5.67 6.52
N GLY A 109 3.98 -5.84 7.86
CA GLY A 109 4.86 -6.79 8.55
C GLY A 109 6.33 -6.34 8.59
N ASP A 110 7.21 -7.24 9.02
CA ASP A 110 8.65 -7.04 9.10
C ASP A 110 9.34 -7.21 7.73
N TRP A 111 10.34 -6.37 7.45
CA TRP A 111 11.06 -6.36 6.18
C TRP A 111 12.57 -6.31 6.34
N ASP A 112 13.26 -7.05 5.50
CA ASP A 112 14.71 -7.13 5.42
C ASP A 112 15.20 -6.64 4.04
N LEU A 113 16.25 -5.80 4.05
CA LEU A 113 17.12 -5.61 2.89
C LEU A 113 18.17 -6.71 2.91
N LYS A 114 18.18 -7.55 1.88
CA LYS A 114 19.18 -8.60 1.66
C LYS A 114 19.97 -8.31 0.40
N TYR A 115 21.23 -8.72 0.36
CA TYR A 115 22.06 -8.69 -0.84
C TYR A 115 23.29 -9.58 -0.61
N TRP A 116 23.93 -10.00 -1.69
CA TRP A 116 25.24 -10.59 -1.63
C TRP A 116 26.28 -9.53 -1.94
N ARG A 117 27.36 -9.48 -1.16
CA ARG A 117 28.50 -8.59 -1.44
C ARG A 117 29.82 -9.34 -1.43
N ARG A 118 30.76 -8.82 -2.19
CA ARG A 118 32.20 -8.95 -1.94
C ARG A 118 32.78 -7.54 -1.87
N LEU A 119 33.28 -7.17 -0.71
CA LEU A 119 33.71 -5.81 -0.38
C LEU A 119 35.22 -5.74 -0.14
N GLY A 120 35.86 -4.76 -0.77
CA GLY A 120 37.22 -4.33 -0.48
C GLY A 120 37.24 -2.85 -0.06
N LEU A 121 37.72 -2.53 1.13
CA LEU A 121 37.86 -1.16 1.66
C LEU A 121 39.06 -1.06 2.61
N GLU A 122 39.74 0.09 2.64
CA GLU A 122 40.60 0.42 3.77
C GLU A 122 39.76 0.74 5.02
N SER A 123 40.43 0.81 6.17
CA SER A 123 39.85 1.14 7.46
C SER A 123 39.05 2.45 7.43
N TYR A 124 37.95 2.48 8.19
CA TYR A 124 36.98 3.59 8.23
C TYR A 124 37.54 4.98 8.59
N TYR A 125 38.77 5.05 9.11
CA TYR A 125 39.47 6.31 9.35
C TYR A 125 39.85 7.05 8.06
N TYR A 126 39.97 6.30 6.96
CA TYR A 126 40.49 6.75 5.68
C TYR A 126 39.39 6.64 4.61
N ASP A 127 38.91 5.42 4.41
CA ASP A 127 38.01 5.08 3.32
C ASP A 127 36.60 4.77 3.81
N HIS A 128 35.62 5.36 3.12
CA HIS A 128 34.25 5.41 3.61
C HIS A 128 33.31 4.64 2.67
N ALA A 129 32.33 3.95 3.23
CA ALA A 129 31.27 3.29 2.46
C ALA A 129 29.97 3.20 3.24
N TYR A 130 28.84 3.27 2.52
CA TYR A 130 27.52 3.50 3.10
C TYR A 130 26.43 2.68 2.41
N ILE A 131 25.37 2.39 3.15
CA ILE A 131 24.09 1.94 2.60
C ILE A 131 23.00 2.80 3.24
N ASP A 132 22.20 3.46 2.40
CA ASP A 132 21.03 4.21 2.84
C ASP A 132 19.76 3.59 2.23
N VAL A 133 18.65 3.65 2.98
CA VAL A 133 17.31 3.26 2.53
C VAL A 133 16.38 4.47 2.63
N LYS A 134 15.55 4.68 1.62
CA LYS A 134 14.62 5.82 1.54
C LYS A 134 13.35 5.50 2.33
N ASN A 135 12.99 6.35 3.30
CA ASN A 135 11.82 6.17 4.14
C ASN A 135 10.53 6.73 3.50
N ALA A 136 9.37 6.44 4.10
CA ALA A 136 8.06 6.89 3.62
C ALA A 136 7.90 8.42 3.54
N GLN A 137 8.72 9.18 4.27
CA GLN A 137 8.76 10.65 4.23
C GLN A 137 9.69 11.18 3.11
N GLY A 138 10.21 10.30 2.25
CA GLY A 138 11.10 10.66 1.14
C GLY A 138 12.55 10.98 1.53
N SER A 139 12.92 10.82 2.81
CA SER A 139 14.27 11.05 3.32
C SER A 139 15.13 9.78 3.23
N TRP A 140 16.43 9.94 2.99
CA TRP A 140 17.39 8.84 3.05
C TRP A 140 17.84 8.58 4.50
N SER A 141 17.76 7.33 4.94
CA SER A 141 18.17 6.85 6.27
C SER A 141 19.38 5.92 6.15
N ARG A 142 20.41 6.13 6.96
CA ARG A 142 21.61 5.27 7.01
C ARG A 142 21.28 3.94 7.69
N VAL A 143 21.38 2.82 6.96
CA VAL A 143 21.21 1.47 7.54
C VAL A 143 22.55 0.77 7.81
N TRP A 144 23.60 1.10 7.05
CA TRP A 144 24.95 0.59 7.31
C TRP A 144 26.03 1.63 6.96
N THR A 145 27.07 1.71 7.78
CA THR A 145 28.28 2.49 7.51
C THR A 145 29.50 1.62 7.78
N HIS A 146 30.56 1.77 6.97
CA HIS A 146 31.86 1.22 7.34
C HIS A 146 32.35 1.92 8.62
N ASN A 147 32.82 1.13 9.59
CA ASN A 147 33.19 1.55 10.94
C ASN A 147 34.26 0.65 11.59
N GLY A 148 34.99 -0.14 10.79
CA GLY A 148 35.94 -1.15 11.25
C GLY A 148 37.32 -1.01 10.59
N GLY A 149 38.21 -1.95 10.89
CA GLY A 149 39.46 -2.09 10.12
C GLY A 149 39.20 -2.50 8.67
N SER A 150 40.25 -2.46 7.85
CA SER A 150 40.18 -2.76 6.41
C SER A 150 39.47 -4.09 6.11
N ILE A 151 38.58 -4.07 5.13
CA ILE A 151 37.81 -5.23 4.65
C ILE A 151 38.42 -5.67 3.33
N ASN A 152 38.69 -6.97 3.17
CA ASN A 152 39.14 -7.55 1.90
C ASN A 152 38.51 -8.94 1.74
N GLU A 153 37.21 -8.97 1.45
CA GLU A 153 36.45 -10.21 1.32
C GLU A 153 36.93 -11.02 0.10
N GLN A 154 37.24 -12.30 0.32
CA GLN A 154 37.75 -13.20 -0.73
C GLN A 154 36.66 -13.95 -1.51
N SER A 155 35.41 -13.87 -1.03
CA SER A 155 34.23 -14.50 -1.62
C SER A 155 33.00 -13.64 -1.32
N PHE A 156 31.91 -13.89 -2.05
CA PHE A 156 30.63 -13.26 -1.74
C PHE A 156 30.06 -13.77 -0.40
N SER A 157 29.43 -12.88 0.35
CA SER A 157 28.69 -13.18 1.57
C SER A 157 27.34 -12.48 1.57
N GLN A 158 26.31 -13.15 2.08
CA GLN A 158 24.98 -12.54 2.24
C GLN A 158 24.97 -11.60 3.44
N GLN A 159 24.46 -10.40 3.21
CA GLN A 159 24.21 -9.39 4.22
C GLN A 159 22.69 -9.23 4.41
N THR A 160 22.27 -8.73 5.57
CA THR A 160 20.85 -8.53 5.90
C THR A 160 20.72 -7.37 6.89
N HIS A 161 19.83 -6.42 6.59
CA HIS A 161 19.47 -5.31 7.50
C HIS A 161 17.97 -5.24 7.66
N ASP A 162 17.48 -5.04 8.88
CA ASP A 162 16.08 -4.74 9.13
C ASP A 162 15.75 -3.35 8.56
N ILE A 163 14.73 -3.28 7.71
CA ILE A 163 14.23 -2.05 7.09
C ILE A 163 12.76 -1.79 7.40
N THR A 164 12.17 -2.49 8.37
CA THR A 164 10.73 -2.45 8.70
C THR A 164 10.23 -1.02 8.89
N ASN A 165 11.00 -0.18 9.59
CA ASN A 165 10.72 1.25 9.83
C ASN A 165 10.81 2.15 8.58
N HIS A 166 11.20 1.61 7.43
CA HIS A 166 11.27 2.33 6.16
C HIS A 166 10.19 1.88 5.16
N VAL A 167 9.51 0.78 5.43
CA VAL A 167 8.63 0.11 4.45
C VAL A 167 7.16 0.52 4.58
N GLN A 168 6.65 0.70 5.80
CA GLN A 168 5.21 0.92 6.00
C GLN A 168 4.71 2.19 5.29
N ASN A 169 3.68 2.02 4.44
CA ASN A 169 3.05 3.08 3.65
C ASN A 169 4.04 3.91 2.79
N ASN A 170 5.13 3.31 2.30
CA ASN A 170 6.16 4.01 1.54
C ASN A 170 5.95 3.87 0.01
N PRO A 171 5.52 4.91 -0.73
CA PRO A 171 5.37 4.84 -2.18
C PRO A 171 6.71 4.91 -2.96
N ASP A 172 7.81 5.25 -2.31
CA ASP A 172 9.13 5.42 -2.94
C ASP A 172 10.24 4.74 -2.13
N LEU A 173 10.03 3.47 -1.77
CA LEU A 173 11.04 2.66 -1.11
C LEU A 173 12.20 2.43 -2.08
N ARG A 174 13.42 2.79 -1.66
CA ARG A 174 14.65 2.61 -2.44
C ARG A 174 15.82 2.29 -1.53
N VAL A 175 16.85 1.64 -2.08
CA VAL A 175 18.16 1.46 -1.46
C VAL A 175 19.22 2.15 -2.31
N ARG A 176 20.27 2.67 -1.68
CA ARG A 176 21.48 3.11 -2.36
C ARG A 176 22.73 2.65 -1.64
N PHE A 177 23.73 2.24 -2.42
CA PHE A 177 25.04 1.81 -1.97
C PHE A 177 26.06 2.88 -2.39
N GLY A 178 26.88 3.32 -1.45
CA GLY A 178 27.79 4.45 -1.62
C GLY A 178 29.23 4.05 -1.37
N LEU A 179 30.13 4.44 -2.28
CA LEU A 179 31.55 4.57 -2.00
C LEU A 179 31.85 6.03 -1.70
N GLY A 180 32.32 6.30 -0.49
CA GLY A 180 32.53 7.62 0.12
C GLY A 180 33.82 8.30 -0.30
N THR A 181 34.35 9.13 0.59
CA THR A 181 35.68 9.72 0.45
C THR A 181 36.76 8.67 0.67
N THR A 182 37.89 8.83 -0.03
CA THR A 182 39.10 8.01 0.16
C THR A 182 40.35 8.84 0.42
N ASP A 183 41.35 8.19 1.01
CA ASP A 183 42.64 8.73 1.44
C ASP A 183 43.66 8.88 0.26
N GLY A 184 44.92 9.24 0.57
CA GLY A 184 46.01 9.31 -0.40
C GLY A 184 46.63 7.97 -0.84
N SER A 185 46.24 6.83 -0.27
CA SER A 185 46.91 5.53 -0.43
C SER A 185 45.99 4.31 -0.17
N VAL A 186 46.55 3.10 -0.24
CA VAL A 186 45.96 1.80 0.15
C VAL A 186 44.51 1.57 -0.32
N THR A 187 44.36 1.27 -1.61
CA THR A 187 43.03 1.06 -2.21
C THR A 187 42.69 -0.43 -2.36
N TYR A 188 41.39 -0.71 -2.51
CA TYR A 188 40.81 -2.06 -2.67
C TYR A 188 39.72 -2.04 -3.76
N THR A 189 39.14 -3.20 -4.10
CA THR A 189 38.13 -3.34 -5.18
C THR A 189 36.83 -2.55 -4.98
N GLY A 190 36.56 -2.05 -3.77
CA GLY A 190 35.31 -1.37 -3.45
C GLY A 190 34.15 -2.36 -3.37
N TRP A 191 32.97 -1.94 -3.84
CA TRP A 191 31.78 -2.77 -3.85
C TRP A 191 31.76 -3.70 -5.06
N ASN A 192 31.49 -4.99 -4.82
CA ASN A 192 30.82 -5.88 -5.75
C ASN A 192 29.52 -6.35 -5.06
N LEU A 193 28.38 -6.19 -5.73
CA LEU A 193 27.04 -6.38 -5.16
C LEU A 193 26.14 -7.12 -6.14
N ASP A 194 25.47 -8.15 -5.66
CA ASP A 194 24.63 -9.03 -6.45
C ASP A 194 23.39 -9.47 -5.66
N ASP A 195 22.38 -9.99 -6.36
CA ASP A 195 21.18 -10.59 -5.77
C ASP A 195 20.50 -9.71 -4.70
N ILE A 196 20.35 -8.41 -4.99
CA ILE A 196 19.81 -7.41 -4.05
C ILE A 196 18.29 -7.61 -3.93
N GLU A 197 17.77 -7.77 -2.72
CA GLU A 197 16.37 -8.12 -2.44
C GLU A 197 15.79 -7.25 -1.30
N PHE A 198 14.62 -6.65 -1.50
CA PHE A 198 13.73 -6.28 -0.39
C PHE A 198 12.79 -7.44 -0.12
N LYS A 199 12.75 -7.96 1.11
CA LYS A 199 12.04 -9.19 1.45
C LYS A 199 11.16 -9.04 2.70
N PRO A 200 9.88 -9.45 2.68
CA PRO A 200 9.11 -9.62 3.91
C PRO A 200 9.63 -10.84 4.68
N ARG A 201 9.82 -10.68 6.00
CA ARG A 201 10.35 -11.73 6.89
C ARG A 201 9.39 -12.93 7.02
N ALA A 202 8.09 -12.69 6.86
CA ALA A 202 7.05 -13.72 6.83
C ALA A 202 6.75 -14.21 5.40
N GLY A 203 7.11 -15.46 5.09
CA GLY A 203 6.43 -16.27 4.06
C GLY A 203 6.56 -15.88 2.58
N GLY A 204 7.42 -14.92 2.23
CA GLY A 204 7.58 -14.41 0.86
C GLY A 204 8.14 -15.40 -0.17
N SER A 205 7.34 -16.38 -0.62
CA SER A 205 7.64 -17.21 -1.80
C SER A 205 7.28 -16.47 -3.10
N ILE A 206 8.20 -16.47 -4.05
CA ILE A 206 8.03 -15.81 -5.35
C ILE A 206 6.91 -16.52 -6.14
N GLY A 207 5.77 -15.85 -6.31
CA GLY A 207 4.65 -16.31 -7.13
C GLY A 207 3.83 -15.12 -7.62
N THR A 208 3.37 -15.18 -8.88
CA THR A 208 2.77 -14.08 -9.65
C THR A 208 1.32 -13.82 -9.25
N GLY A 209 1.14 -13.26 -8.04
CA GLY A 209 -0.15 -12.77 -7.56
C GLY A 209 -0.63 -13.35 -6.24
N ALA A 210 -1.90 -13.08 -5.98
CA ALA A 210 -2.66 -13.43 -4.78
C ALA A 210 -4.03 -14.02 -5.16
N ASN A 211 -4.58 -14.86 -4.29
CA ASN A 211 -5.92 -15.43 -4.44
C ASN A 211 -6.75 -15.17 -3.19
N TRP A 212 -7.96 -14.65 -3.37
CA TRP A 212 -9.02 -14.71 -2.37
C TRP A 212 -10.11 -15.64 -2.86
N THR A 213 -10.64 -16.48 -1.97
CA THR A 213 -11.88 -17.21 -2.24
C THR A 213 -12.88 -16.93 -1.13
N SER A 214 -14.06 -16.41 -1.46
CA SER A 214 -15.12 -16.10 -0.51
C SER A 214 -15.51 -17.31 0.35
N ALA A 215 -16.17 -17.07 1.48
CA ALA A 215 -17.01 -18.10 2.09
C ALA A 215 -18.10 -18.56 1.10
N ALA A 216 -18.69 -19.74 1.32
CA ALA A 216 -19.82 -20.22 0.51
C ALA A 216 -21.03 -19.30 0.66
N PHE A 217 -21.70 -18.97 -0.44
CA PHE A 217 -22.88 -18.12 -0.49
C PHE A 217 -24.00 -18.76 -1.33
N GLY A 218 -25.24 -18.36 -1.07
CA GLY A 218 -26.41 -18.79 -1.84
C GLY A 218 -27.50 -19.49 -1.03
N PRO A 219 -28.50 -20.09 -1.70
CA PRO A 219 -29.71 -20.59 -1.06
C PRO A 219 -29.50 -21.74 -0.06
N GLY A 220 -28.44 -22.53 -0.25
CA GLY A 220 -27.97 -23.63 0.60
C GLY A 220 -26.67 -23.35 1.34
N ALA A 221 -26.17 -22.11 1.34
CA ALA A 221 -25.08 -21.72 2.24
C ALA A 221 -25.58 -21.62 3.70
N VAL A 222 -24.62 -21.62 4.64
CA VAL A 222 -24.90 -21.50 6.09
C VAL A 222 -24.38 -20.18 6.64
N GLY A 223 -25.02 -19.67 7.70
CA GLY A 223 -24.58 -18.43 8.35
C GLY A 223 -24.98 -17.16 7.60
N PRO A 224 -24.20 -16.07 7.70
CA PRO A 224 -24.53 -14.77 7.11
C PRO A 224 -24.62 -14.71 5.58
N GLN A 225 -24.15 -15.74 4.86
CA GLN A 225 -24.10 -15.79 3.40
C GLN A 225 -25.26 -16.59 2.78
N MET A 226 -26.21 -17.04 3.60
CA MET A 226 -27.42 -17.73 3.16
C MET A 226 -28.40 -16.74 2.51
N THR A 227 -28.75 -16.97 1.25
CA THR A 227 -29.67 -16.08 0.50
C THR A 227 -31.11 -16.59 0.49
N THR A 228 -32.02 -15.77 -0.04
CA THR A 228 -33.39 -16.19 -0.40
C THR A 228 -33.35 -17.36 -1.40
N LEU A 229 -34.37 -18.25 -1.37
CA LEU A 229 -34.48 -19.37 -2.32
C LEU A 229 -34.77 -18.85 -3.72
N GLY A 230 -34.13 -19.43 -4.73
CA GLY A 230 -34.28 -19.05 -6.13
C GLY A 230 -32.93 -18.82 -6.83
N PRO A 231 -32.97 -18.38 -8.11
CA PRO A 231 -31.78 -18.13 -8.90
C PRO A 231 -30.82 -17.13 -8.26
N TYR A 232 -29.55 -17.22 -8.67
CA TYR A 232 -28.58 -16.16 -8.39
C TYR A 232 -28.92 -14.90 -9.20
N GLY A 233 -28.54 -13.74 -8.68
CA GLY A 233 -28.71 -12.45 -9.37
C GLY A 233 -27.40 -11.91 -9.95
N ILE A 234 -27.44 -10.65 -10.36
CA ILE A 234 -26.25 -9.92 -10.82
C ILE A 234 -25.22 -9.82 -9.70
N MET A 235 -23.95 -10.03 -10.05
CA MET A 235 -22.77 -9.74 -9.26
C MET A 235 -22.02 -8.54 -9.86
N SER A 236 -21.51 -7.64 -9.02
CA SER A 236 -20.58 -6.58 -9.41
C SER A 236 -19.36 -6.53 -8.50
N ILE A 237 -18.24 -6.05 -9.04
CA ILE A 237 -16.94 -5.93 -8.37
C ILE A 237 -16.44 -4.49 -8.58
N ASP A 238 -16.41 -3.70 -7.51
CA ASP A 238 -15.77 -2.38 -7.48
C ASP A 238 -14.27 -2.57 -7.25
N ALA A 239 -13.44 -2.26 -8.25
CA ALA A 239 -12.01 -2.48 -8.21
C ALA A 239 -11.20 -1.43 -8.99
N THR A 240 -10.11 -0.96 -8.38
CA THR A 240 -9.05 -0.22 -9.06
C THR A 240 -7.95 -1.19 -9.50
N VAL A 241 -7.74 -1.33 -10.82
CA VAL A 241 -6.67 -2.16 -11.40
C VAL A 241 -5.64 -1.26 -12.11
N PRO A 242 -4.45 -1.05 -11.52
CA PRO A 242 -3.39 -0.24 -12.15
C PRO A 242 -2.86 -0.83 -13.46
N SER A 243 -2.34 0.04 -14.33
CA SER A 243 -1.65 -0.40 -15.56
C SER A 243 -0.49 -1.36 -15.25
N GLY A 244 -0.43 -2.48 -15.98
CA GLY A 244 0.55 -3.54 -15.77
C GLY A 244 0.16 -4.59 -14.72
N SER A 245 -0.89 -4.37 -13.93
CA SER A 245 -1.47 -5.36 -13.01
C SER A 245 -2.73 -5.99 -13.60
N SER A 246 -3.21 -7.10 -13.04
CA SER A 246 -4.46 -7.74 -13.50
C SER A 246 -5.34 -8.25 -12.37
N MET A 247 -6.64 -8.34 -12.65
CA MET A 247 -7.64 -8.96 -11.80
C MET A 247 -8.45 -9.92 -12.67
N LEU A 248 -8.55 -11.17 -12.24
CA LEU A 248 -9.41 -12.18 -12.85
C LEU A 248 -10.26 -12.81 -11.76
N TRP A 249 -11.50 -13.19 -12.08
CA TRP A 249 -12.35 -13.92 -11.14
C TRP A 249 -13.01 -15.14 -11.77
N SER A 250 -13.53 -16.01 -10.92
CA SER A 250 -14.23 -17.24 -11.29
C SER A 250 -15.24 -17.61 -10.22
N VAL A 251 -16.40 -18.10 -10.63
CA VAL A 251 -17.33 -18.77 -9.74
C VAL A 251 -16.93 -20.24 -9.63
N ILE A 252 -16.85 -20.74 -8.40
CA ILE A 252 -16.66 -22.17 -8.12
C ILE A 252 -17.84 -22.69 -7.33
N ASP A 253 -18.17 -23.96 -7.52
CA ASP A 253 -19.18 -24.66 -6.73
C ASP A 253 -18.74 -24.76 -5.25
N GLY A 254 -19.66 -24.51 -4.32
CA GLY A 254 -19.36 -24.44 -2.89
C GLY A 254 -19.01 -25.77 -2.24
N VAL A 255 -19.41 -26.89 -2.84
CA VAL A 255 -19.21 -28.25 -2.31
C VAL A 255 -17.99 -28.92 -2.97
N THR A 256 -18.01 -29.05 -4.29
CA THR A 256 -16.98 -29.71 -5.11
C THR A 256 -15.73 -28.86 -5.33
N ARG A 257 -15.84 -27.54 -5.13
CA ARG A 257 -14.77 -26.53 -5.32
C ARG A 257 -14.25 -26.43 -6.77
N GLN A 258 -14.96 -27.02 -7.73
CA GLN A 258 -14.64 -26.92 -9.14
C GLN A 258 -15.21 -25.63 -9.75
N PRO A 259 -14.57 -25.04 -10.77
CA PRO A 259 -15.14 -23.92 -11.52
C PRO A 259 -16.50 -24.27 -12.13
N ILE A 260 -17.47 -23.37 -12.02
CA ILE A 260 -18.73 -23.50 -12.75
C ILE A 260 -18.46 -23.29 -14.24
N ALA A 261 -18.98 -24.18 -15.08
CA ALA A 261 -18.78 -24.14 -16.53
C ALA A 261 -19.29 -22.81 -17.11
N GLY A 262 -18.48 -22.14 -17.92
CA GLY A 262 -18.79 -20.82 -18.46
C GLY A 262 -18.55 -19.65 -17.50
N PHE A 263 -18.25 -19.89 -16.22
CA PHE A 263 -18.07 -18.82 -15.22
C PHE A 263 -16.64 -18.72 -14.65
N ALA A 264 -15.62 -18.84 -15.51
CA ALA A 264 -14.21 -18.85 -15.09
C ALA A 264 -13.31 -17.92 -15.93
N GLY A 265 -12.32 -17.31 -15.27
CA GLY A 265 -11.27 -16.51 -15.90
C GLY A 265 -11.69 -15.13 -16.43
N PHE A 266 -12.77 -14.53 -15.92
CA PHE A 266 -13.23 -13.23 -16.40
C PHE A 266 -12.41 -12.05 -15.86
N SER A 267 -12.28 -11.00 -16.67
CA SER A 267 -11.69 -9.70 -16.30
C SER A 267 -12.72 -8.56 -16.20
N GLY A 268 -14.01 -8.84 -16.38
CA GLY A 268 -15.08 -7.85 -16.27
C GLY A 268 -15.40 -7.48 -14.83
N ASP A 269 -16.10 -6.36 -14.62
CA ASP A 269 -16.56 -5.90 -13.30
C ASP A 269 -17.96 -6.43 -12.92
N THR A 270 -18.72 -6.95 -13.88
CA THR A 270 -20.13 -7.31 -13.74
C THR A 270 -20.46 -8.62 -14.45
N VAL A 271 -21.40 -9.40 -13.90
CA VAL A 271 -21.93 -10.62 -14.50
C VAL A 271 -23.33 -10.92 -13.97
N ASP A 272 -24.19 -11.52 -14.80
CA ASP A 272 -25.42 -12.16 -14.34
C ASP A 272 -25.16 -13.64 -14.00
N LEU A 273 -25.38 -14.02 -12.75
CA LEU A 273 -25.24 -15.40 -12.29
C LEU A 273 -26.53 -16.22 -12.41
N GLY A 274 -27.65 -15.61 -12.85
CA GLY A 274 -28.95 -16.26 -12.95
C GLY A 274 -29.05 -17.42 -13.95
N ALA A 275 -28.06 -17.57 -14.84
CA ALA A 275 -27.92 -18.73 -15.71
C ALA A 275 -27.28 -19.95 -15.01
N ILE A 276 -26.80 -19.82 -13.77
CA ILE A 276 -26.35 -20.96 -12.96
C ILE A 276 -27.57 -21.63 -12.33
N ASP A 277 -27.73 -22.93 -12.57
CA ASP A 277 -28.73 -23.76 -11.91
C ASP A 277 -28.47 -23.79 -10.39
N TRP A 278 -29.32 -23.10 -9.63
CA TRP A 278 -29.23 -22.95 -8.19
C TRP A 278 -29.73 -24.19 -7.42
N GLU A 279 -30.43 -25.12 -8.07
CA GLU A 279 -30.83 -26.39 -7.46
C GLU A 279 -29.69 -27.41 -7.58
N ALA A 280 -28.99 -27.44 -8.72
CA ALA A 280 -27.77 -28.22 -8.91
C ALA A 280 -26.56 -27.65 -8.14
N HIS A 281 -26.45 -26.32 -8.05
CA HIS A 281 -25.39 -25.60 -7.36
C HIS A 281 -25.95 -24.69 -6.24
N PRO A 282 -26.48 -25.26 -5.13
CA PRO A 282 -27.16 -24.49 -4.08
C PRO A 282 -26.21 -23.64 -3.22
N SER A 283 -24.90 -23.79 -3.39
CA SER A 283 -23.91 -22.89 -2.81
C SER A 283 -22.77 -22.66 -3.81
N LEU A 284 -22.32 -21.41 -3.89
CA LEU A 284 -21.24 -20.97 -4.76
C LEU A 284 -20.16 -20.27 -3.93
N ARG A 285 -18.98 -20.07 -4.53
CA ARG A 285 -17.92 -19.21 -3.99
C ARG A 285 -17.34 -18.37 -5.11
N LEU A 286 -16.96 -17.13 -4.80
CA LEU A 286 -16.22 -16.27 -5.70
C LEU A 286 -14.73 -16.45 -5.42
N LYS A 287 -13.97 -16.82 -6.45
CA LYS A 287 -12.50 -16.81 -6.43
C LYS A 287 -12.01 -15.61 -7.22
N ILE A 288 -11.29 -14.70 -6.57
CA ILE A 288 -10.58 -13.60 -7.22
C ILE A 288 -9.08 -13.91 -7.21
N LYS A 289 -8.45 -13.80 -8.37
CA LYS A 289 -7.00 -13.81 -8.56
C LYS A 289 -6.56 -12.40 -8.94
N MET A 290 -5.62 -11.84 -8.20
CA MET A 290 -4.97 -10.57 -8.53
C MET A 290 -3.51 -10.86 -8.89
N ASP A 291 -2.99 -10.30 -9.98
CA ASP A 291 -1.56 -10.30 -10.26
C ASP A 291 -0.98 -8.89 -10.18
N GLN A 292 0.19 -8.80 -9.56
CA GLN A 292 1.01 -7.61 -9.41
C GLN A 292 2.44 -7.99 -9.83
N PRO A 293 2.81 -7.73 -11.10
CA PRO A 293 4.18 -7.87 -11.58
C PRO A 293 5.16 -6.93 -10.84
N THR A 294 6.45 -7.27 -10.90
CA THR A 294 7.50 -6.49 -10.24
C THR A 294 7.51 -5.04 -10.75
N GLY A 295 7.35 -4.08 -9.84
CA GLY A 295 7.32 -2.65 -10.17
C GLY A 295 5.94 -2.08 -10.54
N ALA A 296 4.89 -2.90 -10.62
CA ALA A 296 3.51 -2.44 -10.78
C ALA A 296 2.84 -2.22 -9.41
N SER A 297 1.88 -1.30 -9.31
CA SER A 297 1.06 -1.11 -8.11
C SER A 297 -0.01 -2.20 -7.98
N SER A 298 -0.34 -2.60 -6.74
CA SER A 298 -1.35 -3.63 -6.47
C SER A 298 -2.73 -3.23 -7.00
N PRO A 299 -3.51 -4.16 -7.59
CA PRO A 299 -4.96 -4.05 -7.65
C PRO A 299 -5.58 -3.86 -6.26
N ILE A 300 -6.74 -3.22 -6.21
CA ILE A 300 -7.53 -3.00 -5.00
C ILE A 300 -8.97 -3.41 -5.33
N ILE A 301 -9.56 -4.35 -4.57
CA ILE A 301 -10.99 -4.65 -4.65
C ILE A 301 -11.70 -3.91 -3.51
N HIS A 302 -12.30 -2.79 -3.84
CA HIS A 302 -13.04 -1.94 -2.90
C HIS A 302 -14.31 -2.65 -2.41
N GLY A 303 -14.99 -3.37 -3.31
CA GLY A 303 -16.15 -4.15 -2.95
C GLY A 303 -16.53 -5.24 -3.94
N VAL A 304 -17.30 -6.22 -3.45
CA VAL A 304 -18.07 -7.17 -4.26
C VAL A 304 -19.50 -7.12 -3.78
N HIS A 305 -20.46 -7.02 -4.70
CA HIS A 305 -21.89 -6.96 -4.41
C HIS A 305 -22.63 -8.05 -5.20
N LEU A 306 -23.66 -8.66 -4.60
CA LEU A 306 -24.46 -9.72 -5.21
C LEU A 306 -25.94 -9.52 -4.85
N GLN A 307 -26.84 -9.71 -5.82
CA GLN A 307 -28.30 -9.62 -5.65
C GLN A 307 -28.78 -8.27 -5.06
N GLY A 308 -28.24 -7.15 -5.55
CA GLY A 308 -28.64 -5.82 -5.08
C GLY A 308 -28.49 -4.74 -6.15
N PRO A 309 -28.92 -3.49 -5.87
CA PRO A 309 -28.65 -2.37 -6.76
C PRO A 309 -27.14 -2.20 -6.95
N LEU A 310 -26.72 -1.97 -8.20
CA LEU A 310 -25.33 -1.69 -8.55
C LEU A 310 -24.79 -0.54 -7.68
N ARG A 311 -23.69 -0.80 -6.98
CA ARG A 311 -22.96 0.19 -6.18
C ARG A 311 -21.57 0.35 -6.75
N ASP A 312 -21.31 1.55 -7.26
CA ASP A 312 -20.02 2.05 -7.72
C ASP A 312 -19.72 3.33 -6.94
N HIS A 313 -18.48 3.51 -6.49
CA HIS A 313 -18.02 4.73 -5.83
C HIS A 313 -17.68 5.88 -6.80
N LEU A 314 -17.95 5.73 -8.11
CA LEU A 314 -17.68 6.71 -9.18
C LEU A 314 -16.18 7.06 -9.30
N GLN A 315 -15.30 6.13 -8.94
CA GLN A 315 -13.85 6.30 -9.01
C GLN A 315 -13.29 5.97 -10.40
N SER A 316 -14.02 5.18 -11.20
CA SER A 316 -13.76 4.99 -12.63
C SER A 316 -14.44 6.10 -13.47
N ARG A 317 -13.97 6.33 -14.70
CA ARG A 317 -14.53 7.41 -15.55
C ARG A 317 -15.99 7.06 -15.89
N PRO A 318 -16.98 7.97 -15.69
CA PRO A 318 -18.41 7.69 -15.81
C PRO A 318 -18.92 7.49 -17.26
N VAL A 319 -18.02 7.18 -18.20
CA VAL A 319 -18.32 6.91 -19.61
C VAL A 319 -18.43 5.40 -19.89
N THR A 320 -17.92 4.54 -18.98
CA THR A 320 -17.90 3.08 -19.16
C THR A 320 -19.09 2.39 -18.50
N VAL A 321 -19.57 2.87 -17.35
CA VAL A 321 -20.76 2.33 -16.68
C VAL A 321 -22.00 2.87 -17.41
N GLY A 322 -22.60 2.02 -18.25
CA GLY A 322 -23.60 2.43 -19.23
C GLY A 322 -24.84 3.09 -18.63
N LEU A 323 -25.08 4.36 -19.02
CA LEU A 323 -26.28 5.17 -18.75
C LEU A 323 -27.58 4.63 -19.41
N VAL A 324 -27.59 3.35 -19.78
CA VAL A 324 -28.62 2.67 -20.59
C VAL A 324 -29.60 1.85 -19.72
N ALA A 325 -29.23 1.49 -18.48
CA ALA A 325 -30.04 0.66 -17.59
C ALA A 325 -31.36 1.31 -17.09
N LEU A 326 -31.55 2.62 -17.29
CA LEU A 326 -32.71 3.37 -16.76
C LEU A 326 -33.89 3.55 -17.74
N ARG A 327 -34.02 2.70 -18.77
CA ARG A 327 -35.12 2.81 -19.75
C ARG A 327 -36.23 1.76 -19.72
N ASN A 328 -36.05 0.62 -19.03
CA ASN A 328 -37.02 -0.49 -19.07
C ASN A 328 -37.83 -0.75 -17.79
N GLU A 329 -37.54 -0.10 -16.64
CA GLU A 329 -38.23 -0.42 -15.37
C GLU A 329 -39.05 0.72 -14.73
N LEU A 330 -39.15 1.90 -15.36
CA LEU A 330 -39.95 3.03 -14.83
C LEU A 330 -41.46 2.90 -15.10
N GLY A 331 -42.02 1.73 -14.76
CA GLY A 331 -43.46 1.48 -14.66
C GLY A 331 -44.09 1.97 -13.34
N ARG A 332 -43.30 2.47 -12.39
CA ARG A 332 -43.78 3.07 -11.14
C ARG A 332 -43.13 4.43 -10.91
N ARG A 333 -43.97 5.45 -10.68
CA ARG A 333 -43.54 6.83 -10.44
C ARG A 333 -42.76 6.93 -9.12
N GLN A 334 -41.46 7.17 -9.21
CA GLN A 334 -40.73 7.89 -8.16
C GLN A 334 -39.89 8.98 -8.82
N HIS A 335 -40.05 10.22 -8.34
CA HIS A 335 -39.34 11.38 -8.85
C HIS A 335 -37.96 11.44 -8.19
N LEU A 336 -36.91 11.11 -8.94
CA LEU A 336 -35.53 11.26 -8.48
C LEU A 336 -35.10 12.73 -8.64
N TRP A 337 -34.81 13.40 -7.53
CA TRP A 337 -34.23 14.75 -7.53
C TRP A 337 -32.71 14.66 -7.44
N PHE A 338 -32.00 15.16 -8.46
CA PHE A 338 -30.55 15.27 -8.44
C PHE A 338 -30.13 16.62 -7.89
N TRP A 339 -29.33 16.62 -6.82
CA TRP A 339 -28.65 17.82 -6.31
C TRP A 339 -27.25 17.89 -6.91
N GLN A 340 -27.02 18.87 -7.80
CA GLN A 340 -25.68 19.16 -8.30
C GLN A 340 -24.90 19.96 -7.23
N ARG A 341 -23.70 19.49 -6.88
CA ARG A 341 -22.82 20.14 -5.89
C ARG A 341 -21.66 20.84 -6.60
N ASP A 342 -21.82 22.14 -6.85
CA ASP A 342 -20.76 22.93 -7.50
C ASP A 342 -19.77 23.59 -6.51
N GLN A 343 -20.11 23.75 -5.22
CA GLN A 343 -19.21 24.14 -4.11
C GLN A 343 -19.72 23.64 -2.73
N PRO A 344 -18.90 23.63 -1.65
CA PRO A 344 -19.35 23.23 -0.32
C PRO A 344 -20.09 24.37 0.42
N GLY A 345 -21.30 24.10 0.92
CA GLY A 345 -21.86 24.80 2.08
C GLY A 345 -23.20 25.52 1.95
N VAL A 346 -23.78 25.68 0.75
CA VAL A 346 -25.08 26.37 0.57
C VAL A 346 -25.99 25.58 -0.38
N LEU A 347 -27.27 25.45 -0.03
CA LEU A 347 -28.33 24.88 -0.87
C LEU A 347 -29.23 26.02 -1.37
N HIS A 348 -29.47 26.08 -2.68
CA HIS A 348 -30.49 26.96 -3.27
C HIS A 348 -31.57 26.09 -3.96
N PRO A 349 -32.87 26.45 -3.85
CA PRO A 349 -33.91 25.81 -4.65
C PRO A 349 -33.76 26.20 -6.14
N PRO A 350 -34.13 25.33 -7.09
CA PRO A 350 -34.06 25.65 -8.52
C PRO A 350 -34.98 26.82 -8.89
N THR A 351 -34.49 27.77 -9.67
CA THR A 351 -35.30 28.86 -10.25
C THR A 351 -35.95 28.42 -11.57
N ASP A 352 -37.27 28.57 -11.67
CA ASP A 352 -38.05 28.25 -12.86
C ASP A 352 -37.64 29.09 -14.08
N GLN A 353 -37.35 28.41 -15.20
CA GLN A 353 -37.51 28.93 -16.56
C GLN A 353 -38.11 27.83 -17.47
N PRO A 354 -38.93 28.18 -18.48
CA PRO A 354 -40.04 27.32 -18.89
C PRO A 354 -39.95 26.78 -20.32
N HIS A 355 -40.33 25.52 -20.55
CA HIS A 355 -40.60 25.00 -21.91
C HIS A 355 -41.76 23.97 -21.93
N PRO A 356 -42.43 23.80 -23.09
CA PRO A 356 -43.88 23.94 -23.10
C PRO A 356 -44.64 22.63 -23.29
N PHE A 357 -45.43 22.21 -22.29
CA PHE A 357 -46.51 21.26 -22.52
C PHE A 357 -47.84 21.71 -21.90
N ARG A 358 -48.89 21.54 -22.70
CA ARG A 358 -50.22 22.13 -22.53
C ARG A 358 -51.02 21.31 -21.50
N LEU A 359 -51.43 21.94 -20.40
CA LEU A 359 -52.31 21.32 -19.41
C LEU A 359 -53.66 20.98 -20.04
N LEU A 360 -54.06 19.69 -19.98
CA LEU A 360 -55.47 19.33 -20.02
C LEU A 360 -56.05 19.55 -18.62
N SER A 361 -57.15 20.30 -18.55
CA SER A 361 -57.78 20.71 -17.31
C SER A 361 -58.75 19.66 -16.79
N GLU A 362 -58.58 19.24 -15.54
CA GLU A 362 -59.68 18.71 -14.73
C GLU A 362 -59.82 19.54 -13.46
N ARG A 363 -61.02 20.09 -13.24
CA ARG A 363 -61.38 20.86 -12.05
C ARG A 363 -61.85 19.91 -10.95
N TRP A 364 -61.33 20.05 -9.73
CA TRP A 364 -62.06 19.67 -8.52
C TRP A 364 -61.88 20.72 -7.42
N GLY A 365 -62.96 20.93 -6.66
CA GLY A 365 -63.29 22.19 -5.99
C GLY A 365 -62.48 22.59 -4.76
N THR A 366 -62.58 23.89 -4.46
CA THR A 366 -62.11 24.53 -3.22
C THR A 366 -63.07 24.27 -2.06
N VAL A 367 -62.57 23.82 -0.91
CA VAL A 367 -63.25 23.94 0.39
C VAL A 367 -62.23 24.40 1.42
N ALA A 368 -62.58 25.42 2.21
CA ALA A 368 -61.74 25.98 3.27
C ALA A 368 -61.96 25.25 4.60
N GLY A 369 -60.92 25.14 5.44
CA GLY A 369 -60.98 24.58 6.79
C GLY A 369 -59.70 24.85 7.58
N GLU A 370 -59.83 25.23 8.84
CA GLU A 370 -58.72 25.68 9.71
C GLU A 370 -57.78 24.55 10.16
N LEU A 371 -56.52 24.91 10.44
CA LEU A 371 -55.69 24.19 11.41
C LEU A 371 -54.98 25.18 12.34
N ARG A 372 -55.44 25.25 13.60
CA ARG A 372 -54.71 25.89 14.70
C ARG A 372 -53.65 24.94 15.28
N ARG A 373 -52.57 25.49 15.82
CA ARG A 373 -51.59 24.77 16.65
C ARG A 373 -52.19 24.40 18.01
N GLN A 374 -51.87 23.21 18.53
CA GLN A 374 -51.49 23.04 19.95
C GLN A 374 -50.66 21.75 20.16
N GLN A 375 -49.95 21.69 21.29
CA GLN A 375 -48.86 20.74 21.60
C GLN A 375 -49.30 19.58 22.50
N PHE A 376 -48.54 18.48 22.45
CA PHE A 376 -48.13 17.64 23.58
C PHE A 376 -46.64 17.33 23.36
N VAL A 377 -45.66 17.79 24.16
CA VAL A 377 -45.39 17.64 25.61
C VAL A 377 -44.84 16.24 25.98
N ALA A 378 -43.56 16.23 26.34
CA ALA A 378 -42.94 15.29 27.28
C ALA A 378 -41.94 16.12 28.12
N ASP A 379 -41.93 15.89 29.43
CA ASP A 379 -41.37 16.80 30.46
C ASP A 379 -40.53 15.98 31.50
N PRO A 380 -39.99 16.50 32.62
CA PRO A 380 -38.53 16.58 32.77
C PRO A 380 -37.96 15.97 34.08
N VAL A 381 -36.64 16.07 34.27
CA VAL A 381 -35.98 16.07 35.61
C VAL A 381 -34.92 17.18 35.66
N GLU A 382 -34.67 17.72 36.85
CA GLU A 382 -34.35 19.12 37.13
C GLU A 382 -32.96 19.34 37.80
N GLN A 383 -32.49 20.61 37.77
CA GLN A 383 -31.61 21.35 38.72
C GLN A 383 -30.12 21.57 38.32
N ARG A 384 -29.48 22.75 38.53
CA ARG A 384 -29.91 24.07 39.09
C ARG A 384 -28.90 25.21 38.77
N ILE A 385 -29.37 26.47 38.81
CA ILE A 385 -28.67 27.75 39.15
C ILE A 385 -27.65 28.38 38.15
N GLY A 386 -27.80 29.70 37.88
CA GLY A 386 -26.65 30.63 37.76
C GLY A 386 -26.49 31.48 36.48
N GLN A 387 -27.18 32.62 36.38
CA GLN A 387 -26.91 33.71 35.41
C GLN A 387 -26.01 34.81 36.03
N PRO A 388 -25.56 35.87 35.31
CA PRO A 388 -25.14 35.99 33.89
C PRO A 388 -23.82 36.83 33.74
N THR A 389 -23.39 37.17 32.51
CA THR A 389 -23.07 38.56 32.04
C THR A 389 -22.00 38.65 30.92
N ILE A 390 -22.47 38.97 29.70
CA ILE A 390 -21.95 39.96 28.72
C ILE A 390 -20.41 40.23 28.63
N LEU A 391 -19.76 39.93 27.48
CA LEU A 391 -19.39 40.94 26.46
C LEU A 391 -18.80 40.37 25.14
N ARG A 392 -18.74 41.25 24.14
CA ARG A 392 -18.47 40.98 22.70
C ARG A 392 -17.03 40.57 22.36
N ALA A 393 -16.90 39.81 21.29
CA ALA A 393 -15.66 39.64 20.54
C ALA A 393 -15.31 40.88 19.68
N LEU A 394 -14.01 41.13 19.50
CA LEU A 394 -13.43 41.92 18.41
C LEU A 394 -12.20 41.18 17.85
N GLY A 395 -11.86 41.45 16.59
CA GLY A 395 -11.00 40.62 15.75
C GLY A 395 -9.47 40.76 15.94
N PRO A 396 -8.68 40.12 15.06
CA PRO A 396 -7.26 39.83 15.28
C PRO A 396 -6.28 40.90 14.79
N VAL A 397 -5.07 40.90 15.37
CA VAL A 397 -3.90 41.70 14.96
C VAL A 397 -2.65 40.79 14.98
N PRO A 398 -1.71 40.90 14.01
CA PRO A 398 -0.69 39.87 13.77
C PRO A 398 0.59 40.01 14.61
N LEU A 399 1.36 38.93 14.75
CA LEU A 399 2.69 38.95 15.37
C LEU A 399 3.76 39.58 14.46
N ALA A 400 4.58 40.45 15.05
CA ALA A 400 5.81 40.96 14.47
C ALA A 400 7.05 40.55 15.28
N VAL A 401 8.15 40.43 14.56
CA VAL A 401 9.53 40.16 14.96
C VAL A 401 10.01 40.92 16.20
N GLN A 402 10.74 40.23 17.10
CA GLN A 402 11.93 40.84 17.70
C GLN A 402 13.05 39.85 18.04
N GLN A 403 14.22 40.39 18.31
CA GLN A 403 15.55 39.82 18.11
C GLN A 403 16.34 39.77 19.44
N GLN A 404 17.49 39.06 19.44
CA GLN A 404 18.60 39.20 20.43
C GLN A 404 18.28 38.69 21.87
N GLN A 405 19.24 38.26 22.70
CA GLN A 405 20.69 38.01 22.57
C GLN A 405 21.15 36.98 23.62
N ARG A 406 22.28 36.29 23.39
CA ARG A 406 23.06 35.60 24.45
C ARG A 406 24.06 36.57 25.09
N PRO A 407 24.50 36.32 26.33
CA PRO A 407 25.92 35.98 26.51
C PRO A 407 26.16 34.80 27.47
N ALA A 408 27.44 34.45 27.68
CA ALA A 408 27.90 33.23 28.37
C ALA A 408 28.94 33.49 29.46
N MET A 409 29.04 32.58 30.45
CA MET A 409 30.21 32.26 31.31
C MET A 409 29.99 30.82 31.81
N ALA A 410 30.92 29.84 31.81
CA ALA A 410 32.28 29.75 32.37
C ALA A 410 32.32 29.85 33.92
N ALA A 411 33.05 29.05 34.71
CA ALA A 411 33.72 27.75 34.54
C ALA A 411 34.23 27.26 35.93
N ARG A 412 34.40 25.93 36.17
CA ARG A 412 35.52 25.37 36.99
C ARG A 412 35.53 23.83 37.07
N ARG A 413 36.75 23.26 37.19
CA ARG A 413 37.07 21.85 37.49
C ARG A 413 37.54 21.70 38.95
N PRO A 414 37.76 20.46 39.46
CA PRO A 414 39.16 20.01 39.64
C PRO A 414 39.57 18.75 38.85
N ARG A 415 40.84 18.33 38.97
CA ARG A 415 41.50 17.26 38.17
C ARG A 415 41.90 16.03 39.02
N ARG A 416 41.73 14.83 38.41
CA ARG A 416 42.61 13.63 38.37
C ARG A 416 43.75 13.45 39.41
N ARG A 417 43.97 12.19 39.84
CA ARG A 417 45.04 11.23 39.40
C ARG A 417 44.75 9.81 39.97
N ARG A 418 44.77 8.71 39.18
CA ARG A 418 45.89 7.80 38.74
C ARG A 418 46.47 6.94 39.90
N TYR A 419 46.86 5.66 39.78
CA TYR A 419 46.93 4.68 38.66
C TYR A 419 47.23 3.24 39.21
N THR A 420 46.92 2.17 38.43
CA THR A 420 47.57 0.81 38.40
C THR A 420 47.59 -0.04 39.71
N THR A 421 47.66 -1.39 39.72
CA THR A 421 48.19 -2.38 38.75
C THR A 421 47.56 -3.78 38.97
N VAL A 422 47.59 -4.66 37.96
CA VAL A 422 47.28 -6.12 38.02
C VAL A 422 48.47 -6.86 37.36
N PRO A 423 49.07 -7.88 37.99
CA PRO A 423 48.75 -9.32 37.75
C PRO A 423 48.70 -10.12 39.10
N ALA A 424 48.64 -11.46 39.19
CA ALA A 424 48.85 -12.56 38.23
C ALA A 424 47.96 -13.82 38.51
N TYR A 425 48.46 -15.03 38.19
CA TYR A 425 47.79 -16.34 38.20
C TYR A 425 48.40 -17.36 39.19
N ARG A 426 47.58 -18.37 39.56
CA ARG A 426 47.85 -19.83 39.76
C ARG A 426 48.29 -20.43 41.12
N CYS A 427 47.37 -21.27 41.64
CA CYS A 427 47.52 -22.67 42.11
C CYS A 427 48.53 -23.06 43.20
N ARG A 428 48.02 -23.59 44.33
CA ARG A 428 48.06 -25.03 44.70
C ARG A 428 47.27 -25.33 45.99
N SER A 429 47.00 -26.64 46.18
CA SER A 429 46.38 -27.34 47.34
C SER A 429 45.04 -26.80 47.83
#